data_AF-A0A2H1YEJ0-F1
#
_entry.id   AF-A0A2H1YEJ0-F1
#
_cell.length_a   1.000
_cell.length_b   1.000
_cell.length_c   1.000
_cell.angle_alpha   90.00
_cell.angle_beta   90.00
_cell.angle_gamma   90.00
#
_symmetry.space_group_name_H-M   'P 1'
#
loop_
_entity.id
_entity.type
_entity.pdbx_description
1 polymer ?
#
loop_
_entity_poly.entity_id
_entity_poly.type
_entity_poly.pdbx_seq_one_letter_code
_entity_poly.pdbx_strand_id
1 'polypeptide(L)'
;MDLQAIAYHLEEKIQLNEIRNLLTDYMLIKREHSFLLYKINADSYLYIKDYGSVVFINCDAILIKKNIDILSKGSKKVTELPSEDYKIIFNNEIEVDFGSIQIKELNEDVAHIIMLNLAQSVALMNYVNKTSDLHDKTLIYSKQLERTGSFKLTKTNMRKFIGSTMNLKNNITENLYVFDTSDLAWSNKDLSTLDYKLKDELDIVKRYQGTQNSLNIIKENLDLFNDILQHKYSSMLEWIIIILILFEIIQVIIEKFI
;
A
#
# COMPACT_ATOMS: atom_id res chain seq x y z
N MET A 1 -26.54 21.74 4.90
CA MET A 1 -26.87 20.46 4.26
C MET A 1 -25.57 19.69 4.25
N ASP A 2 -25.51 18.59 4.97
CA ASP A 2 -24.25 17.88 5.19
C ASP A 2 -24.04 16.92 4.01
N LEU A 3 -22.84 16.91 3.45
CA LEU A 3 -22.48 15.98 2.38
C LEU A 3 -21.67 14.83 2.97
N GLN A 4 -21.59 13.71 2.25
CA GLN A 4 -20.77 12.57 2.67
C GLN A 4 -19.63 12.35 1.68
N ALA A 5 -18.42 12.21 2.18
CA ALA A 5 -17.26 11.73 1.43
C ALA A 5 -16.95 10.30 1.86
N ILE A 6 -16.69 9.42 0.90
CA ILE A 6 -16.29 8.04 1.18
C ILE A 6 -15.22 7.58 0.20
N ALA A 7 -14.15 7.02 0.72
CA ALA A 7 -13.02 6.49 -0.02
C ALA A 7 -12.98 4.96 0.07
N TYR A 8 -12.53 4.33 -1.02
CA TYR A 8 -12.29 2.90 -1.13
C TYR A 8 -10.93 2.67 -1.77
N HIS A 9 -10.25 1.58 -1.37
CA HIS A 9 -9.03 1.15 -2.04
C HIS A 9 -9.22 -0.23 -2.69
N LEU A 10 -9.09 -0.32 -4.02
CA LEU A 10 -9.31 -1.55 -4.78
C LEU A 10 -8.18 -2.58 -4.65
N GLU A 11 -7.06 -2.20 -4.03
CA GLU A 11 -5.84 -3.01 -3.87
C GLU A 11 -5.12 -3.39 -5.16
N GLU A 12 -5.54 -2.81 -6.29
CA GLU A 12 -4.97 -3.00 -7.61
C GLU A 12 -4.80 -1.66 -8.33
N LYS A 13 -3.81 -1.57 -9.23
CA LYS A 13 -3.60 -0.36 -10.03
C LYS A 13 -4.72 -0.23 -11.07
N ILE A 14 -5.17 1.00 -11.29
CA ILE A 14 -6.21 1.34 -12.25
C ILE A 14 -5.57 1.95 -13.50
N GLN A 15 -5.87 1.39 -14.66
CA GLN A 15 -5.47 1.97 -15.94
C GLN A 15 -6.40 3.13 -16.32
N LEU A 16 -6.06 4.35 -15.91
CA LEU A 16 -6.91 5.53 -16.07
C LEU A 16 -7.36 5.78 -17.52
N ASN A 17 -6.52 5.46 -18.51
CA ASN A 17 -6.86 5.60 -19.93
C ASN A 17 -8.00 4.66 -20.37
N GLU A 18 -8.07 3.43 -19.82
CA GLU A 18 -9.14 2.48 -20.11
C GLU A 18 -10.45 2.94 -19.46
N ILE A 19 -10.39 3.30 -18.17
CA ILE A 19 -11.54 3.71 -17.37
C ILE A 19 -12.21 4.97 -17.94
N ARG A 20 -11.42 5.92 -18.43
CA ARG A 20 -11.95 7.13 -19.05
C ARG A 20 -12.92 6.82 -20.19
N ASN A 21 -12.64 5.78 -20.99
CA ASN A 21 -13.49 5.42 -22.12
C ASN A 21 -14.78 4.69 -21.67
N LEU A 22 -14.84 4.23 -20.42
CA LEU A 22 -16.00 3.56 -19.82
C LEU A 22 -16.93 4.52 -19.07
N LEU A 23 -16.39 5.63 -18.54
CA LEU A 23 -17.13 6.63 -17.76
C LEU A 23 -17.50 7.86 -18.60
N THR A 24 -18.23 7.65 -19.69
CA THR A 24 -18.65 8.74 -20.60
C THR A 24 -19.83 9.55 -20.07
N ASP A 25 -20.56 9.02 -19.10
CA ASP A 25 -21.78 9.64 -18.56
C ASP A 25 -21.49 10.80 -17.59
N TYR A 26 -20.22 10.99 -17.19
CA TYR A 26 -19.80 11.99 -16.20
C TYR A 26 -18.97 13.10 -16.82
N MET A 27 -19.09 14.32 -16.28
CA MET A 27 -18.29 15.45 -16.73
C MET A 27 -16.87 15.34 -16.16
N LEU A 28 -15.88 15.16 -17.03
CA LEU A 28 -14.46 15.14 -16.63
C LEU A 28 -13.99 16.58 -16.35
N ILE A 29 -13.58 16.85 -15.11
CA ILE A 29 -13.15 18.17 -14.64
C ILE A 29 -11.63 18.31 -14.72
N LYS A 30 -10.89 17.36 -14.14
CA LYS A 30 -9.43 17.35 -14.16
C LYS A 30 -8.90 16.00 -14.59
N ARG A 31 -7.81 16.05 -15.35
CA ARG A 31 -7.10 14.89 -15.86
C ARG A 31 -5.62 15.08 -15.67
N GLU A 32 -5.03 14.18 -14.91
CA GLU A 32 -3.58 14.06 -14.78
C GLU A 32 -3.15 12.63 -15.08
N HIS A 33 -1.85 12.41 -15.22
CA HIS A 33 -1.32 11.06 -15.40
C HIS A 33 -1.64 10.13 -14.23
N SER A 34 -1.77 10.67 -13.02
CA SER A 34 -2.01 9.89 -11.80
C SER A 34 -3.46 9.90 -11.32
N PHE A 35 -4.33 10.76 -11.86
CA PHE A 35 -5.73 10.79 -11.41
C PHE A 35 -6.73 11.32 -12.44
N LEU A 36 -8.00 10.99 -12.21
CA LEU A 36 -9.16 11.55 -12.89
C LEU A 36 -10.13 12.11 -11.85
N LEU A 37 -10.64 13.32 -12.09
CA LEU A 37 -11.69 13.94 -11.29
C LEU A 37 -12.91 14.20 -12.17
N TYR A 38 -14.04 13.61 -11.79
CA TYR A 38 -15.32 13.75 -12.45
C TYR A 38 -16.31 14.48 -11.57
N LYS A 39 -17.15 15.30 -12.20
CA LYS A 39 -18.36 15.87 -11.62
C LYS A 39 -19.55 15.08 -12.13
N ILE A 40 -20.33 14.56 -11.20
CA ILE A 40 -21.54 13.77 -11.50
C ILE A 40 -22.75 14.71 -11.51
N ASN A 41 -22.92 15.49 -10.43
CA ASN A 41 -23.99 16.47 -10.24
C ASN A 41 -23.41 17.77 -9.63
N ALA A 42 -24.25 18.73 -9.23
CA ALA A 42 -23.81 20.01 -8.66
C ALA A 42 -22.79 19.86 -7.51
N ASP A 43 -23.09 18.97 -6.55
CA ASP A 43 -22.29 18.74 -5.34
C ASP A 43 -21.76 17.30 -5.24
N SER A 44 -21.75 16.54 -6.35
CA SER A 44 -21.36 15.13 -6.37
C SER A 44 -20.13 14.91 -7.25
N TYR A 45 -19.10 14.27 -6.70
CA TYR A 45 -17.81 14.08 -7.36
C TYR A 45 -17.34 12.63 -7.27
N LEU A 46 -16.59 12.21 -8.29
CA LEU A 46 -15.87 10.93 -8.34
C LEU A 46 -14.39 11.19 -8.65
N TYR A 47 -13.51 10.69 -7.79
CA TYR A 47 -12.07 10.79 -7.94
C TYR A 47 -11.48 9.39 -8.06
N ILE A 48 -10.63 9.19 -9.05
CA ILE A 48 -9.99 7.90 -9.32
C ILE A 48 -8.50 8.12 -9.40
N LYS A 49 -7.75 7.41 -8.57
CA LYS A 49 -6.30 7.47 -8.49
C LYS A 49 -5.68 6.22 -9.11
N ASP A 50 -4.61 6.39 -9.87
CA ASP A 50 -3.90 5.34 -10.60
C ASP A 50 -3.46 4.15 -9.72
N TYR A 51 -3.12 4.41 -8.45
CA TYR A 51 -2.74 3.37 -7.50
C TYR A 51 -3.91 2.60 -6.86
N GLY A 52 -5.15 2.83 -7.30
CA GLY A 52 -6.30 2.00 -6.93
C GLY A 52 -7.25 2.60 -5.91
N SER A 53 -7.04 3.84 -5.48
CA SER A 53 -8.00 4.52 -4.60
C SER A 53 -9.08 5.24 -5.39
N VAL A 54 -10.31 5.14 -4.89
CA VAL A 54 -11.50 5.75 -5.48
C VAL A 54 -12.26 6.48 -4.39
N VAL A 55 -12.61 7.73 -4.63
CA VAL A 55 -13.33 8.55 -3.64
C VAL A 55 -14.59 9.11 -4.27
N PHE A 56 -15.65 9.16 -3.48
CA PHE A 56 -16.95 9.68 -3.85
C PHE A 56 -17.34 10.78 -2.88
N ILE A 57 -17.81 11.91 -3.39
CA ILE A 57 -18.48 12.94 -2.59
C ILE A 57 -19.95 12.96 -3.00
N ASN A 58 -20.85 12.93 -2.02
CA ASN A 58 -22.29 13.05 -2.16
C ASN A 58 -22.88 12.14 -3.25
N CYS A 59 -22.47 10.87 -3.26
CA CYS A 59 -22.95 9.86 -4.20
C CYS A 59 -23.79 8.82 -3.47
N ASP A 60 -24.89 8.38 -4.09
CA ASP A 60 -25.71 7.31 -3.52
C ASP A 60 -25.01 5.93 -3.60
N ALA A 61 -25.48 4.99 -2.79
CA ALA A 61 -24.90 3.65 -2.70
C ALA A 61 -25.00 2.84 -4.02
N ILE A 62 -25.98 3.13 -4.87
CA ILE A 62 -26.17 2.44 -6.16
C ILE A 62 -25.08 2.90 -7.12
N LEU A 63 -24.82 4.20 -7.19
CA LEU A 63 -23.77 4.79 -8.02
C LEU A 63 -22.38 4.36 -7.54
N ILE A 64 -22.14 4.35 -6.22
CA ILE A 64 -20.88 3.86 -5.65
C ILE A 64 -20.66 2.40 -6.07
N LYS A 65 -21.64 1.52 -5.83
CA LYS A 65 -21.53 0.11 -6.19
C LYS A 65 -21.30 -0.10 -7.67
N LYS A 66 -22.07 0.58 -8.54
CA LYS A 66 -21.90 0.53 -10.00
C LYS A 66 -20.47 0.88 -10.41
N ASN A 67 -19.91 1.97 -9.88
CA ASN A 67 -18.57 2.42 -10.23
C ASN A 67 -17.49 1.48 -9.69
N ILE A 68 -17.61 0.99 -8.46
CA ILE A 68 -16.68 -0.02 -7.91
C ILE A 68 -16.71 -1.31 -8.74
N ASP A 69 -17.87 -1.78 -9.18
CA ASP A 69 -18.00 -2.96 -10.04
C ASP A 69 -17.32 -2.73 -11.40
N ILE A 70 -17.47 -1.55 -12.01
CA ILE A 70 -16.77 -1.19 -13.26
C ILE A 70 -15.25 -1.16 -13.06
N LEU A 71 -14.79 -0.47 -12.01
CA LEU A 71 -13.35 -0.23 -11.78
C LEU A 71 -12.61 -1.52 -11.38
N SER A 72 -13.26 -2.39 -10.62
CA SER A 72 -12.71 -3.70 -10.21
C SER A 72 -13.03 -4.85 -11.16
N LYS A 73 -13.66 -4.56 -12.31
CA LYS A 73 -14.13 -5.58 -13.28
C LYS A 73 -15.02 -6.65 -12.63
N GLY A 74 -15.81 -6.27 -11.63
CA GLY A 74 -16.72 -7.12 -10.86
C GLY A 74 -16.03 -8.11 -9.91
N SER A 75 -14.72 -7.98 -9.69
CA SER A 75 -13.95 -8.93 -8.87
C SER A 75 -14.01 -8.63 -7.36
N LYS A 76 -14.39 -7.41 -6.97
CA LYS A 76 -14.39 -6.94 -5.58
C LYS A 76 -15.78 -6.48 -5.16
N LYS A 77 -16.16 -6.79 -3.93
CA LYS A 77 -17.38 -6.24 -3.32
C LYS A 77 -17.02 -5.03 -2.46
N VAL A 78 -17.86 -4.00 -2.51
CA VAL A 78 -17.72 -2.78 -1.70
C VAL A 78 -17.46 -3.07 -0.22
N THR A 79 -18.15 -4.06 0.36
CA THR A 79 -18.05 -4.45 1.77
C THR A 79 -16.72 -5.07 2.18
N GLU A 80 -15.90 -5.51 1.22
CA GLU A 80 -14.62 -6.19 1.46
C GLU A 80 -13.43 -5.24 1.26
N LEU A 81 -13.68 -4.02 0.80
CA LEU A 81 -12.63 -3.05 0.48
C LEU A 81 -12.26 -2.23 1.73
N PRO A 82 -10.97 -1.95 1.94
CA PRO A 82 -10.56 -0.88 2.84
C PRO A 82 -11.29 0.41 2.47
N SER A 83 -11.91 1.04 3.47
CA SER A 83 -12.72 2.23 3.27
C SER A 83 -12.61 3.18 4.44
N GLU A 84 -12.90 4.45 4.17
CA GLU A 84 -12.89 5.53 5.14
C GLU A 84 -13.89 6.61 4.72
N ASP A 85 -14.70 7.11 5.66
CA ASP A 85 -15.77 8.07 5.38
C ASP A 85 -15.72 9.28 6.32
N TYR A 86 -16.14 10.42 5.77
CA TYR A 86 -16.17 11.71 6.46
C TYR A 86 -17.43 12.48 6.08
N LYS A 87 -17.99 13.21 7.03
CA LYS A 87 -19.07 14.17 6.77
C LYS A 87 -18.47 15.52 6.38
N ILE A 88 -18.95 16.13 5.31
CA ILE A 88 -18.60 17.48 4.91
C ILE A 88 -19.67 18.43 5.43
N ILE A 89 -19.25 19.42 6.22
CA ILE A 89 -20.12 20.41 6.86
C ILE A 89 -19.74 21.80 6.34
N PHE A 90 -20.74 22.62 6.03
CA PHE A 90 -20.50 23.99 5.58
C PHE A 90 -20.41 24.95 6.77
N ASN A 91 -19.25 25.58 6.94
CA ASN A 91 -18.99 26.55 8.01
C ASN A 91 -18.02 27.65 7.52
N ASN A 92 -17.96 28.78 8.22
CA ASN A 92 -17.09 29.90 7.84
C ASN A 92 -15.60 29.60 8.03
N GLU A 93 -15.26 28.63 8.87
CA GLU A 93 -13.89 28.23 9.16
C GLU A 93 -13.59 26.86 8.56
N ILE A 94 -12.33 26.66 8.17
CA ILE A 94 -11.84 25.37 7.69
C ILE A 94 -11.32 24.61 8.89
N GLU A 95 -11.95 23.48 9.22
CA GLU A 95 -11.60 22.61 10.33
C GLU A 95 -11.76 21.16 9.90
N VAL A 96 -10.89 20.29 10.39
CA VAL A 96 -10.99 18.84 10.18
C VAL A 96 -10.89 18.23 11.56
N ASP A 97 -11.81 17.34 11.87
CA ASP A 97 -11.88 16.61 13.13
C ASP A 97 -12.33 15.18 12.80
N PHE A 98 -12.32 14.31 13.80
CA PHE A 98 -12.66 12.90 13.64
C PHE A 98 -14.03 12.71 12.95
N GLY A 99 -14.01 12.21 11.71
CA GLY A 99 -15.20 11.93 10.90
C GLY A 99 -15.90 13.17 10.33
N SER A 100 -15.32 14.37 10.44
CA SER A 100 -15.90 15.59 9.85
C SER A 100 -14.89 16.53 9.20
N ILE A 101 -15.30 17.16 8.09
CA ILE A 101 -14.53 18.13 7.32
C ILE A 101 -15.39 19.38 7.17
N GLN A 102 -15.01 20.46 7.84
CA GLN A 102 -15.67 21.76 7.75
C GLN A 102 -15.01 22.62 6.65
N ILE A 103 -15.82 23.12 5.73
CA ILE A 103 -15.37 23.96 4.60
C ILE A 103 -16.35 25.12 4.38
N LYS A 104 -15.86 26.21 3.77
CA LYS A 104 -16.69 27.37 3.41
C LYS A 104 -17.66 27.07 2.27
N GLU A 105 -17.15 26.41 1.24
CA GLU A 105 -17.89 26.04 0.04
C GLU A 105 -17.24 24.80 -0.59
N LEU A 106 -18.04 24.04 -1.35
CA LEU A 106 -17.55 22.91 -2.13
C LEU A 106 -17.41 23.36 -3.57
N ASN A 107 -16.17 23.59 -4.00
CA ASN A 107 -15.81 23.79 -5.40
C ASN A 107 -14.88 22.66 -5.87
N GLU A 108 -14.51 22.66 -7.15
CA GLU A 108 -13.71 21.59 -7.76
C GLU A 108 -12.32 21.44 -7.14
N ASP A 109 -11.72 22.54 -6.67
CA ASP A 109 -10.43 22.53 -5.99
C ASP A 109 -10.53 21.94 -4.58
N VAL A 110 -11.52 22.40 -3.81
CA VAL A 110 -11.81 21.88 -2.47
C VAL A 110 -12.15 20.39 -2.53
N ALA A 111 -13.01 19.98 -3.47
CA ALA A 111 -13.33 18.57 -3.70
C ALA A 111 -12.07 17.76 -4.01
N HIS A 112 -11.20 18.26 -4.89
CA HIS A 112 -9.94 17.58 -5.20
C HIS A 112 -9.05 17.41 -3.95
N ILE A 113 -8.85 18.45 -3.14
CA ILE A 113 -8.01 18.35 -1.94
C ILE A 113 -8.56 17.32 -0.94
N ILE A 114 -9.87 17.33 -0.70
CA ILE A 114 -10.53 16.33 0.17
C ILE A 114 -10.32 14.93 -0.39
N MET A 115 -10.63 14.73 -1.66
CA MET A 115 -10.59 13.41 -2.29
C MET A 115 -9.17 12.85 -2.42
N LEU A 116 -8.17 13.72 -2.66
CA LEU A 116 -6.77 13.31 -2.71
C LEU A 116 -6.29 12.79 -1.35
N ASN A 117 -6.58 13.52 -0.27
CA ASN A 117 -6.16 13.14 1.07
C ASN A 117 -6.86 11.86 1.55
N LEU A 118 -8.16 11.72 1.29
CA LEU A 118 -8.89 10.47 1.59
C LEU A 118 -8.38 9.28 0.75
N ALA A 119 -8.06 9.51 -0.53
CA ALA A 119 -7.47 8.48 -1.40
C ALA A 119 -6.11 7.98 -0.86
N GLN A 120 -5.28 8.89 -0.36
CA GLN A 120 -4.00 8.57 0.27
C GLN A 120 -4.19 7.80 1.58
N SER A 121 -5.13 8.23 2.43
CA SER A 121 -5.38 7.58 3.72
C SER A 121 -5.85 6.13 3.57
N VAL A 122 -6.79 5.87 2.65
CA VAL A 122 -7.30 4.50 2.41
C VAL A 122 -6.25 3.59 1.74
N ALA A 123 -5.39 4.14 0.88
CA ALA A 123 -4.24 3.41 0.34
C ALA A 123 -3.22 3.05 1.43
N LEU A 124 -2.90 4.02 2.30
CA LEU A 124 -2.05 3.79 3.47
C LEU A 124 -2.64 2.73 4.40
N MET A 125 -3.96 2.67 4.58
CA MET A 125 -4.63 1.64 5.38
C MET A 125 -4.31 0.24 4.85
N ASN A 126 -4.45 0.04 3.55
CA ASN A 126 -4.08 -1.22 2.89
C ASN A 126 -2.59 -1.57 3.08
N TYR A 127 -1.69 -0.59 2.95
CA TYR A 127 -0.26 -0.83 3.13
C TYR A 127 0.14 -1.13 4.57
N VAL A 128 -0.47 -0.46 5.55
CA VAL A 128 -0.30 -0.77 6.97
C VAL A 128 -0.72 -2.21 7.24
N ASN A 129 -1.91 -2.63 6.77
CA ASN A 129 -2.40 -3.99 6.95
C ASN A 129 -1.47 -5.04 6.32
N LYS A 130 -1.07 -4.84 5.06
CA LYS A 130 -0.12 -5.74 4.37
C LYS A 130 1.23 -5.80 5.06
N THR A 131 1.69 -4.70 5.63
CA THR A 131 2.96 -4.63 6.37
C THR A 131 2.85 -5.37 7.70
N SER A 132 1.73 -5.25 8.40
CA SER A 132 1.42 -6.02 9.61
C SER A 132 1.46 -7.53 9.33
N ASP A 133 0.86 -7.99 8.23
CA ASP A 133 0.89 -9.41 7.85
C ASP A 133 2.31 -9.94 7.62
N LEU A 134 3.19 -9.13 7.01
CA LEU A 134 4.61 -9.49 6.81
C LEU A 134 5.38 -9.45 8.14
N HIS A 135 5.06 -8.51 9.02
CA HIS A 135 5.64 -8.41 10.35
C HIS A 135 5.32 -9.67 11.19
N ASP A 136 4.06 -10.08 11.22
CA ASP A 136 3.61 -11.26 11.97
C ASP A 136 4.29 -12.54 11.46
N LYS A 137 4.41 -12.69 10.13
CA LYS A 137 5.15 -13.80 9.53
C LYS A 137 6.61 -13.80 9.94
N THR A 138 7.25 -12.63 9.97
CA THR A 138 8.65 -12.47 10.40
C THR A 138 8.81 -12.84 11.89
N LEU A 139 7.86 -12.45 12.73
CA LEU A 139 7.87 -12.74 14.16
C LEU A 139 7.76 -14.24 14.44
N ILE A 140 6.98 -14.99 13.65
CA ILE A 140 6.89 -16.45 13.75
C ILE A 140 8.27 -17.09 13.60
N TYR A 141 9.05 -16.71 12.58
CA TYR A 141 10.39 -17.27 12.36
C TYR A 141 11.40 -16.81 13.41
N SER A 142 11.31 -15.56 13.85
CA SER A 142 12.14 -15.02 14.94
C SER A 142 11.97 -15.84 16.23
N LYS A 143 10.72 -16.13 16.61
CA LYS A 143 10.41 -16.96 17.79
C LYS A 143 10.87 -18.42 17.63
N GLN A 144 10.83 -18.98 16.42
CA GLN A 144 11.38 -20.31 16.16
C GLN A 144 12.90 -20.33 16.34
N LEU A 145 13.58 -19.31 15.81
CA LEU A 145 15.02 -19.16 15.91
C LEU A 145 15.46 -19.00 17.37
N GLU A 146 14.77 -18.17 18.15
CA GLU A 146 14.99 -18.02 19.59
C GLU A 146 14.87 -19.36 20.35
N ARG A 147 13.79 -20.11 20.10
CA ARG A 147 13.49 -21.34 20.85
C ARG A 147 14.34 -22.54 20.46
N THR A 148 14.74 -22.64 19.19
CA THR A 148 15.32 -23.88 18.63
C THR A 148 16.69 -23.68 17.99
N GLY A 149 17.18 -22.45 17.89
CA GLY A 149 18.38 -22.11 17.11
C GLY A 149 18.21 -22.28 15.59
N SER A 150 16.99 -22.54 15.11
CA SER A 150 16.67 -22.71 13.70
C SER A 150 15.24 -22.28 13.38
N PHE A 151 14.90 -22.16 12.10
CA PHE A 151 13.52 -21.92 11.67
C PHE A 151 13.18 -22.79 10.46
N LYS A 152 11.90 -23.14 10.32
CA LYS A 152 11.41 -24.04 9.26
C LYS A 152 10.96 -23.24 8.04
N LEU A 153 11.91 -22.79 7.23
CA LEU A 153 11.63 -22.12 5.96
C LEU A 153 12.59 -22.59 4.86
N THR A 154 12.03 -22.89 3.68
CA THR A 154 12.84 -23.31 2.52
C THR A 154 13.48 -22.09 1.84
N LYS A 155 14.62 -22.28 1.15
CA LYS A 155 15.27 -21.20 0.37
C LYS A 155 14.33 -20.56 -0.64
N THR A 156 13.49 -21.36 -1.31
CA THR A 156 12.52 -20.86 -2.28
C THR A 156 11.45 -19.98 -1.62
N ASN A 157 10.90 -20.42 -0.48
CA ASN A 157 9.90 -19.62 0.23
C ASN A 157 10.50 -18.37 0.86
N MET A 158 11.76 -18.44 1.32
CA MET A 158 12.52 -17.26 1.76
C MET A 158 12.64 -16.22 0.63
N ARG A 159 13.10 -16.64 -0.56
CA ARG A 159 13.20 -15.74 -1.71
C ARG A 159 11.86 -15.12 -2.11
N LYS A 160 10.77 -15.90 -2.08
CA LYS A 160 9.41 -15.38 -2.30
C LYS A 160 9.02 -14.35 -1.25
N PHE A 161 9.35 -14.58 0.02
CA PHE A 161 9.04 -13.66 1.11
C PHE A 161 9.82 -12.34 0.97
N ILE A 162 11.13 -12.41 0.69
CA ILE A 162 11.95 -11.23 0.36
C ILE A 162 11.35 -10.48 -0.83
N GLY A 163 11.04 -11.18 -1.93
CA GLY A 163 10.44 -10.57 -3.11
C GLY A 163 9.10 -9.88 -2.83
N SER A 164 8.22 -10.50 -2.04
CA SER A 164 6.94 -9.89 -1.66
C SER A 164 7.12 -8.63 -0.80
N THR A 165 8.10 -8.63 0.11
CA THR A 165 8.44 -7.48 0.95
C THR A 165 9.01 -6.33 0.10
N MET A 166 9.92 -6.65 -0.84
CA MET A 166 10.48 -5.69 -1.78
C MET A 166 9.40 -5.08 -2.68
N ASN A 167 8.49 -5.90 -3.23
CA ASN A 167 7.39 -5.40 -4.04
C ASN A 167 6.46 -4.47 -3.25
N LEU A 168 6.13 -4.82 -2.00
CA LEU A 168 5.33 -3.94 -1.16
C LEU A 168 6.03 -2.60 -0.89
N LYS A 169 7.32 -2.63 -0.53
CA LYS A 169 8.13 -1.42 -0.35
C LYS A 169 8.17 -0.56 -1.63
N ASN A 170 8.40 -1.17 -2.79
CA ASN A 170 8.43 -0.45 -4.06
C ASN A 170 7.07 0.16 -4.41
N ASN A 171 5.97 -0.57 -4.19
CA ASN A 171 4.62 -0.06 -4.43
C ASN A 171 4.30 1.13 -3.52
N ILE A 172 4.68 1.07 -2.24
CA ILE A 172 4.53 2.20 -1.31
C ILE A 172 5.34 3.39 -1.79
N THR A 173 6.62 3.18 -2.12
CA THR A 173 7.48 4.25 -2.64
C THR A 173 6.91 4.85 -3.91
N GLU A 174 6.47 4.07 -4.89
CA GLU A 174 5.96 4.57 -6.18
C GLU A 174 4.63 5.32 -6.02
N ASN A 175 3.68 4.75 -5.27
CA ASN A 175 2.32 5.27 -5.18
C ASN A 175 2.19 6.43 -4.18
N LEU A 176 3.10 6.51 -3.21
CA LEU A 176 3.09 7.49 -2.13
C LEU A 176 4.33 8.40 -2.12
N TYR A 177 5.18 8.37 -3.16
CA TYR A 177 6.34 9.26 -3.32
C TYR A 177 5.96 10.76 -3.29
N VAL A 178 4.67 11.07 -3.44
CA VAL A 178 4.14 12.42 -3.67
C VAL A 178 3.22 12.84 -2.52
N PHE A 179 3.74 12.84 -1.29
CA PHE A 179 3.13 13.59 -0.18
C PHE A 179 3.49 15.07 -0.20
N ASP A 180 4.24 15.52 -1.22
CA ASP A 180 4.29 16.92 -1.56
C ASP A 180 2.84 17.41 -1.71
N THR A 181 2.49 18.37 -0.85
CA THR A 181 1.37 19.31 -1.04
C THR A 181 1.17 19.53 -2.53
N SER A 182 -0.01 19.15 -3.04
CA SER A 182 -0.37 19.36 -4.44
C SER A 182 -0.05 20.80 -4.82
N ASP A 183 0.43 21.05 -6.04
CA ASP A 183 0.58 22.42 -6.56
C ASP A 183 -0.71 23.25 -6.39
N LEU A 184 -1.87 22.59 -6.39
CA LEU A 184 -3.17 23.19 -6.09
C LEU A 184 -3.29 23.65 -4.63
N ALA A 185 -2.77 22.89 -3.66
CA ALA A 185 -2.76 23.30 -2.26
C ALA A 185 -1.96 24.59 -2.06
N TRP A 186 -0.90 24.82 -2.85
CA TRP A 186 -0.11 26.05 -2.83
C TRP A 186 -0.77 27.24 -3.52
N SER A 187 -1.85 27.03 -4.28
CA SER A 187 -2.49 28.10 -5.05
C SER A 187 -3.22 29.13 -4.16
N ASN A 188 -3.67 28.73 -2.97
CA ASN A 188 -4.42 29.58 -2.03
C ASN A 188 -4.23 29.09 -0.59
N LYS A 189 -4.13 30.03 0.37
CA LYS A 189 -4.11 29.81 1.82
C LYS A 189 -5.21 28.86 2.33
N ASP A 190 -6.44 29.00 1.85
CA ASP A 190 -7.57 28.16 2.28
C ASP A 190 -7.36 26.69 1.89
N LEU A 191 -6.91 26.42 0.66
CA LEU A 191 -6.61 25.06 0.19
C LEU A 191 -5.39 24.46 0.91
N SER A 192 -4.36 25.27 1.14
CA SER A 192 -3.19 24.88 1.93
C SER A 192 -3.58 24.50 3.36
N THR A 193 -4.46 25.29 3.99
CA THR A 193 -4.97 25.03 5.34
C THR A 193 -5.77 23.73 5.38
N LEU A 194 -6.63 23.50 4.38
CA LEU A 194 -7.42 22.27 4.28
C LEU A 194 -6.52 21.04 4.08
N ASP A 195 -5.55 21.10 3.16
CA ASP A 195 -4.61 20.00 2.92
C ASP A 195 -3.80 19.67 4.18
N TYR A 196 -3.28 20.68 4.87
CA TYR A 196 -2.56 20.52 6.12
C TYR A 196 -3.41 19.85 7.19
N LYS A 197 -4.62 20.35 7.45
CA LYS A 197 -5.52 19.81 8.47
C LYS A 197 -5.94 18.37 8.15
N LEU A 198 -6.24 18.07 6.88
CA LEU A 198 -6.54 16.70 6.46
C LEU A 198 -5.34 15.76 6.67
N LYS A 199 -4.12 16.17 6.31
CA LYS A 199 -2.92 15.35 6.50
C LYS A 199 -2.60 15.07 7.96
N ASP A 200 -2.84 16.04 8.83
CA ASP A 200 -2.64 15.92 10.27
C ASP A 200 -3.67 14.96 10.88
N GLU A 201 -4.97 15.20 10.64
CA GLU A 201 -6.06 14.37 11.17
C GLU A 201 -6.02 12.91 10.66
N LEU A 202 -5.67 12.71 9.38
CA LEU A 202 -5.55 11.37 8.78
C LEU A 202 -4.21 10.68 9.13
N ASP A 203 -3.33 11.37 9.88
CA ASP A 203 -1.98 10.91 10.27
C ASP A 203 -1.14 10.42 9.08
N ILE A 204 -1.32 11.03 7.91
CA ILE A 204 -0.77 10.52 6.63
C ILE A 204 0.76 10.34 6.72
N VAL A 205 1.46 11.36 7.23
CA VAL A 205 2.92 11.34 7.34
C VAL A 205 3.39 10.30 8.38
N LYS A 206 2.75 10.26 9.55
CA LYS A 206 3.12 9.33 10.63
C LYS A 206 2.91 7.87 10.19
N ARG A 207 1.76 7.57 9.57
CA ARG A 207 1.42 6.23 9.06
C ARG A 207 2.37 5.79 7.95
N TYR A 208 2.73 6.68 7.04
CA TYR A 208 3.74 6.39 6.03
C TYR A 208 5.11 6.06 6.65
N GLN A 209 5.62 6.92 7.52
CA GLN A 209 6.91 6.72 8.17
C GLN A 209 6.95 5.44 9.01
N GLY A 210 5.89 5.17 9.79
CA GLY A 210 5.76 3.95 10.58
C GLY A 210 5.76 2.69 9.70
N THR A 211 5.03 2.72 8.58
CA THR A 211 5.00 1.62 7.61
C THR A 211 6.38 1.39 6.99
N GLN A 212 7.06 2.46 6.58
CA GLN A 212 8.39 2.39 5.98
C GLN A 212 9.44 1.85 6.96
N ASN A 213 9.36 2.25 8.23
CA ASN A 213 10.24 1.75 9.29
C ASN A 213 10.00 0.26 9.55
N SER A 214 8.74 -0.16 9.67
CA SER A 214 8.38 -1.57 9.84
C SER A 214 8.90 -2.45 8.70
N LEU A 215 8.76 -2.00 7.45
CA LEU A 215 9.30 -2.71 6.28
C LEU A 215 10.82 -2.81 6.28
N ASN A 216 11.53 -1.79 6.77
CA ASN A 216 12.98 -1.85 6.90
C ASN A 216 13.39 -2.89 7.96
N ILE A 217 12.73 -2.91 9.12
CA ILE A 217 12.96 -3.93 10.16
C ILE A 217 12.68 -5.33 9.63
N ILE A 218 11.58 -5.52 8.89
CA ILE A 218 11.24 -6.81 8.26
C ILE A 218 12.36 -7.23 7.30
N LYS A 219 12.80 -6.31 6.43
CA LYS A 219 13.88 -6.58 5.47
C LYS A 219 15.17 -7.01 6.18
N GLU A 220 15.59 -6.29 7.22
CA GLU A 220 16.79 -6.62 8.00
C GLU A 220 16.71 -8.03 8.62
N ASN A 221 15.55 -8.41 9.15
CA ASN A 221 15.33 -9.77 9.64
C ASN A 221 15.40 -10.82 8.53
N LEU A 222 14.80 -10.54 7.37
CA LEU A 222 14.85 -11.46 6.23
C LEU A 222 16.26 -11.61 5.66
N ASP A 223 17.06 -10.54 5.65
CA ASP A 223 18.47 -10.57 5.24
C ASP A 223 19.27 -11.49 6.21
N LEU A 224 19.10 -11.33 7.52
CA LEU A 224 19.69 -12.23 8.53
C LEU A 224 19.26 -13.69 8.36
N PHE A 225 17.97 -13.94 8.14
CA PHE A 225 17.48 -15.29 7.95
C PHE A 225 18.04 -15.92 6.67
N ASN A 226 18.17 -15.14 5.59
CA ASN A 226 18.77 -15.61 4.35
C ASN A 226 20.23 -16.01 4.55
N ASP A 227 21.02 -15.24 5.33
CA ASP A 227 22.41 -15.58 5.64
C ASP A 227 22.53 -16.88 6.43
N ILE A 228 21.69 -17.08 7.46
CA ILE A 228 21.62 -18.34 8.22
C ILE A 228 21.32 -19.54 7.29
N LEU A 229 20.39 -19.36 6.34
CA LEU A 229 20.06 -20.39 5.35
C LEU A 229 21.17 -20.64 4.34
N GLN A 230 22.03 -19.67 4.03
CA GLN A 230 23.16 -19.88 3.13
C GLN A 230 24.28 -20.66 3.83
N HIS A 231 24.63 -20.28 5.06
CA HIS A 231 25.69 -20.94 5.83
C HIS A 231 25.44 -22.42 6.08
N LYS A 232 24.18 -22.83 6.30
CA LYS A 232 23.81 -24.25 6.51
C LYS A 232 24.22 -25.19 5.37
N TYR A 233 24.39 -24.69 4.14
CA TYR A 233 24.70 -25.52 2.96
C TYR A 233 26.14 -25.37 2.45
N SER A 234 26.92 -24.42 2.98
CA SER A 234 28.29 -24.18 2.54
C SER A 234 29.23 -25.36 2.84
N SER A 235 28.85 -26.27 3.72
CA SER A 235 29.63 -27.46 4.07
C SER A 235 29.51 -28.62 3.08
N MET A 236 28.67 -28.54 2.02
CA MET A 236 28.60 -29.65 1.04
C MET A 236 29.92 -29.85 0.29
N LEU A 237 30.58 -28.76 -0.12
CA LEU A 237 31.88 -28.86 -0.81
C LEU A 237 32.94 -29.44 0.13
N GLU A 238 32.90 -29.03 1.39
CA GLU A 238 33.78 -29.51 2.44
C GLU A 238 33.63 -31.02 2.66
N TRP A 239 32.40 -31.53 2.73
CA TRP A 239 32.11 -32.96 2.81
C TRP A 239 32.57 -33.74 1.57
N ILE A 240 32.40 -33.18 0.37
CA ILE A 240 32.88 -33.82 -0.87
C ILE A 240 34.40 -33.98 -0.82
N ILE A 241 35.15 -32.94 -0.41
CA ILE A 241 36.61 -33.00 -0.29
C ILE A 241 37.03 -34.05 0.74
N ILE A 242 36.40 -34.08 1.92
CA ILE A 242 36.69 -35.06 2.97
C ILE A 242 36.47 -36.49 2.47
N ILE A 243 35.37 -36.74 1.75
CA ILE A 243 35.05 -38.07 1.19
C ILE A 243 36.08 -38.49 0.13
N LEU A 244 36.49 -37.56 -0.75
CA LEU A 244 37.50 -37.84 -1.78
C LEU A 244 38.85 -38.22 -1.16
N ILE A 245 39.29 -37.50 -0.12
CA ILE A 245 40.52 -37.83 0.61
C ILE A 245 40.41 -39.20 1.30
N LEU A 246 39.26 -39.49 1.93
CA LEU A 246 39.02 -40.80 2.56
C LEU A 246 39.09 -41.94 1.54
N PHE A 247 38.52 -41.75 0.35
CA PHE A 247 38.56 -42.73 -0.73
C PHE A 247 40.01 -43.01 -1.17
N GLU A 248 40.80 -41.96 -1.36
CA GLU A 248 42.23 -42.05 -1.73
C GLU A 248 43.02 -42.86 -0.68
N ILE A 249 42.83 -42.56 0.61
CA ILE A 249 43.51 -43.25 1.71
C ILE A 249 43.15 -44.74 1.73
N ILE A 250 41.87 -45.07 1.54
CA ILE A 250 41.41 -46.46 1.50
C ILE A 250 42.05 -47.20 0.32
N GLN A 251 42.11 -46.59 -0.86
CA GLN A 251 42.74 -47.19 -2.04
C GLN A 251 44.22 -47.49 -1.78
N VAL A 252 44.97 -46.55 -1.22
CA VAL A 252 46.39 -46.73 -0.88
C VAL A 252 46.58 -47.86 0.14
N ILE A 253 45.69 -47.99 1.13
CA ILE A 253 45.78 -49.08 2.12
C ILE A 253 45.55 -50.44 1.46
N ILE A 254 44.55 -50.55 0.58
CA ILE A 254 44.24 -51.80 -0.13
C ILE A 254 45.42 -52.21 -1.03
N GLU A 255 45.99 -51.27 -1.80
CA GLU A 255 47.16 -51.53 -2.64
C GLU A 255 48.39 -51.98 -1.85
N LYS A 256 48.50 -51.60 -0.56
CA LYS A 256 49.65 -51.92 0.27
C LYS A 256 49.51 -53.25 1.03
N PHE A 257 48.30 -53.79 1.12
CA PHE A 257 47.98 -55.03 1.85
C PHE A 257 47.69 -56.23 0.93
N ILE A 258 47.46 -56.00 -0.36
CA ILE A 258 47.39 -57.02 -1.43
C ILE A 258 48.80 -57.20 -2.02
#